data_AF-A0AAU4TYY9-F1
#
_entry.id   AF-A0AAU4TYY9-F1
#
_cell.length_a   1.000
_cell.length_b   1.000
_cell.length_c   1.000
_cell.angle_alpha   90.00
_cell.angle_beta   90.00
_cell.angle_gamma   90.00
#
_symmetry.space_group_name_H-M   'P 1'
#
loop_
_entity.id
_entity.type
_entity.pdbx_description
1 polymer ?
#
loop_
_entity_poly.entity_id
_entity_poly.type
_entity_poly.pdbx_seq_one_letter_code
_entity_poly.pdbx_strand_id
1 'polypeptide(L)' 'MSFRDISWPERARVQVELLNRRRWRTRLELSTALFEYLEIFHNRQRRHSALGMLSPVEYELRTAPVA' A
#
# COMPACT_ATOMS: atom_id res chain seq x y z
N MET A 1 2.65 12.20 -6.97
CA MET A 1 1.99 11.06 -6.29
C MET A 1 0.50 11.19 -6.50
N SER A 2 0.00 10.58 -7.59
CA SER A 2 -1.43 10.60 -7.93
C SER A 2 -2.13 9.52 -7.10
N PHE A 3 -3.01 9.94 -6.20
CA PHE A 3 -3.80 9.11 -5.27
C PHE A 3 -4.82 8.18 -5.97
N ARG A 4 -4.83 8.12 -7.32
CA ARG A 4 -5.93 7.53 -8.10
C ARG A 4 -5.57 6.30 -8.92
N ASP A 5 -4.29 6.01 -9.15
CA ASP A 5 -3.91 5.02 -10.18
C ASP A 5 -3.41 3.69 -9.60
N ILE A 6 -3.12 3.65 -8.31
CA ILE A 6 -2.74 2.43 -7.60
C ILE A 6 -3.97 1.94 -6.84
N SER A 7 -4.57 0.87 -7.35
CA SER A 7 -5.62 0.10 -6.69
C SER A 7 -5.37 0.06 -5.18
N TRP A 8 -6.18 0.78 -4.41
CA TRP A 8 -6.20 0.68 -2.96
C TRP A 8 -6.12 -0.80 -2.56
N PRO A 9 -5.30 -1.17 -1.54
CA PRO A 9 -5.30 -2.55 -1.06
C PRO A 9 -6.74 -2.92 -0.76
N GLU A 10 -7.18 -4.04 -1.33
CA GLU A 10 -8.53 -4.55 -1.11
C GLU A 10 -8.81 -4.49 0.39
N ARG A 11 -9.88 -3.80 0.80
CA ARG A 11 -10.16 -3.50 2.21
C ARG A 11 -10.03 -4.74 3.12
N ALA A 12 -10.34 -5.91 2.57
CA ALA A 12 -10.15 -7.21 3.23
C ALA A 12 -8.69 -7.53 3.60
N ARG A 13 -7.71 -7.20 2.76
CA ARG A 13 -6.28 -7.43 3.01
C ARG A 13 -5.78 -6.60 4.18
N VAL A 14 -6.10 -5.31 4.21
CA VAL A 14 -5.75 -4.43 5.34
C VAL A 14 -6.39 -4.94 6.63
N GLN A 15 -7.64 -5.41 6.57
CA GLN A 15 -8.33 -5.97 7.72
C GLN A 15 -7.57 -7.16 8.32
N VAL A 16 -7.19 -8.14 7.49
CA VAL A 16 -6.55 -9.38 7.96
C VAL A 16 -5.07 -9.16 8.29
N GLU A 17 -4.34 -8.46 7.44
CA GLU A 17 -2.89 -8.33 7.53
C GLU A 17 -2.45 -7.27 8.54
N LEU A 18 -3.29 -6.26 8.85
CA LEU A 18 -3.00 -5.19 9.79
C LEU A 18 -4.01 -5.10 10.94
N LEU A 19 -5.30 -4.86 10.63
CA LEU A 19 -6.27 -4.47 11.66
C LEU A 19 -6.55 -5.58 12.67
N ASN A 20 -6.59 -6.84 12.22
CA ASN A 20 -6.90 -8.01 13.04
C ASN A 20 -5.68 -8.58 13.78
N ARG A 21 -4.46 -8.09 13.49
CA ARG A 21 -3.23 -8.62 14.10
C ARG A 21 -3.10 -8.30 15.59
N ARG A 22 -3.65 -7.15 16.01
CA ARG A 22 -3.56 -6.67 17.39
C ARG A 22 -4.71 -5.73 17.71
N ARG A 23 -4.97 -5.51 19.00
CA ARG A 23 -5.87 -4.45 19.47
C ARG A 23 -5.14 -3.12 19.46
N TRP A 24 -5.78 -2.09 18.94
CA TRP A 24 -5.26 -0.73 18.86
C TRP A 24 -5.82 0.06 20.03
N ARG A 25 -4.95 0.77 20.77
CA ARG A 25 -5.38 1.51 21.96
C ARG A 25 -5.96 2.88 21.59
N THR A 26 -5.49 3.46 20.49
CA THR A 26 -5.92 4.78 20.04
C THR A 26 -6.12 4.81 18.53
N ARG A 27 -6.94 5.76 18.06
CA ARG A 27 -7.10 6.03 16.63
C ARG A 27 -5.81 6.53 15.99
N LEU A 28 -4.98 7.26 16.74
CA LEU A 28 -3.69 7.77 16.26
C LEU A 28 -2.72 6.62 15.96
N GLU A 29 -2.59 5.68 16.89
CA GLU A 29 -1.75 4.48 16.71
C GLU A 29 -2.19 3.69 15.46
N LEU A 30 -3.51 3.49 15.31
CA LEU A 30 -4.06 2.83 14.15
C LEU A 30 -3.77 3.60 12.85
N SER A 31 -3.92 4.93 12.85
CA SER A 31 -3.63 5.74 11.66
C SER A 31 -2.15 5.70 11.26
N THR A 32 -1.24 5.71 12.23
CA THR A 32 0.21 5.60 11.96
C THR A 32 0.53 4.24 11.36
N ALA A 33 0.03 3.15 11.94
CA ALA A 33 0.28 1.83 11.42
C ALA A 33 -0.37 1.60 10.04
N LEU A 34 -1.54 2.20 9.80
CA LEU A 34 -2.18 2.17 8.48
C LEU A 34 -1.33 2.94 7.46
N PHE A 35 -0.82 4.12 7.82
CA PHE A 35 0.06 4.90 6.96
C PHE A 35 1.34 4.13 6.61
N GLU A 36 2.02 3.55 7.60
CA GLU A 36 3.22 2.72 7.38
C GLU A 36 2.91 1.52 6.47
N TYR A 37 1.79 0.83 6.71
CA TYR A 37 1.37 -0.29 5.87
C TYR A 37 1.13 0.13 4.41
N LEU A 38 0.49 1.28 4.19
CA LEU A 38 0.19 1.78 2.84
C LEU A 38 1.46 2.28 2.13
N GLU A 39 2.21 3.17 2.75
CA GLU A 39 3.33 3.84 2.08
C GLU A 39 4.57 2.96 1.97
N ILE A 40 4.89 2.21 3.02
CA ILE A 40 6.15 1.45 3.08
C ILE A 40 5.94 0.04 2.55
N PHE A 41 4.91 -0.65 3.04
CA PHE A 41 4.70 -2.04 2.62
C PHE A 41 3.96 -2.11 1.28
N HIS A 42 2.79 -1.50 1.15
CA HIS A 42 1.95 -1.64 -0.04
C HIS A 42 2.55 -0.95 -1.26
N ASN A 43 2.83 0.35 -1.18
CA ASN A 43 3.29 1.13 -2.34
C ASN A 43 4.71 0.77 -2.78
N ARG A 44 5.63 0.52 -1.83
CA ARG A 44 7.06 0.35 -2.15
C ARG A 44 7.51 -1.11 -2.25
N GLN A 45 6.94 -2.03 -1.46
CA GLN A 45 7.48 -3.39 -1.34
C GLN A 45 6.55 -4.47 -1.89
N ARG A 46 5.22 -4.28 -1.81
CA ARG A 46 4.26 -5.32 -2.22
C ARG A 46 4.29 -5.46 -3.73
N ARG A 47 4.62 -6.66 -4.20
CA ARG A 47 4.64 -6.99 -5.63
C ARG A 47 3.28 -7.51 -6.05
N HIS A 48 2.76 -7.01 -7.16
CA HIS A 48 1.45 -7.39 -7.68
C HIS A 48 1.61 -8.17 -8.99
N SER A 49 0.98 -9.34 -9.10
CA SER A 49 0.98 -10.12 -10.33
C SER A 49 0.37 -9.34 -11.50
N ALA A 50 -0.66 -8.54 -11.23
CA ALA A 50 -1.28 -7.62 -12.21
C ALA A 50 -0.31 -6.54 -12.74
N LEU A 51 0.71 -6.16 -11.95
CA LEU A 51 1.74 -5.20 -12.34
C LEU A 51 3.01 -5.88 -12.88
N GLY A 52 2.94 -7.16 -13.26
CA GLY A 52 4.10 -7.92 -13.73
C GLY A 52 5.12 -8.21 -12.63
N MET A 53 4.64 -8.46 -11.41
CA MET A 53 5.48 -8.65 -10.21
C MET A 53 6.32 -7.42 -9.88
N LEU A 54 5.76 -6.22 -10.06
CA LEU A 54 6.35 -4.96 -9.63
C LEU A 54 5.59 -4.39 -8.43
N SER A 55 6.28 -3.58 -7.63
CA SER A 55 5.59 -2.71 -6.69
C SER A 55 4.92 -1.54 -7.43
N PRO A 56 3.89 -0.94 -6.84
CA PRO A 56 3.25 0.23 -7.43
C PRO A 56 4.22 1.36 -7.78
N VAL A 57 5.18 1.65 -6.90
CA VAL A 57 6.22 2.66 -7.16
C VAL A 57 7.13 2.25 -8.31
N GLU A 58 7.54 0.97 -8.38
CA GLU A 58 8.37 0.47 -9.48
C GLU A 58 7.63 0.53 -10.82
N TYR A 59 6.33 0.24 -10.81
CA TYR A 59 5.47 0.34 -11.98
C TYR A 59 5.38 1.78 -12.46
N GLU A 60 5.03 2.72 -11.57
CA GLU A 60 4.96 4.15 -11.89
C GLU A 60 6.29 4.67 -12.47
N LEU A 61 7.43 4.30 -11.88
CA LEU A 61 8.75 4.71 -12.38
C LEU A 61 9.06 4.20 -13.79
N ARG A 62 8.54 3.02 -14.16
CA ARG A 62 8.74 2.44 -15.51
C ARG A 62 7.76 2.99 -16.54
N THR A 63 6.57 3.38 -16.10
CA THR A 63 5.53 3.94 -17.00
C THR A 63 5.55 5.46 -17.07
N ALA A 64 6.25 6.13 -16.14
CA ALA A 64 6.42 7.56 -16.18
C ALA A 64 7.15 7.96 -17.47
N PRO A 65 6.60 8.91 -18.25
CA PRO A 65 7.30 9.40 -19.42
C PRO A 65 8.64 10.02 -18.97
N VAL A 66 9.73 9.58 -19.60
CA VAL A 66 11.00 10.30 -19.52
C VAL A 66 10.76 11.67 -20.13
N ALA A 67 10.87 12.71 -19.31
CA ALA A 67 10.78 14.10 -19.74
C ALA A 67 11.98 14.49 -20.62
#